data_AF-K0IM62-F1
#
_entry.id   AF-K0IM62-F1
#
_cell.length_a   1.000
_cell.length_b   1.000
_cell.length_c   1.000
_cell.angle_alpha   90.00
_cell.angle_beta   90.00
_cell.angle_gamma   90.00
#
_symmetry.space_group_name_H-M   'P 1'
#
loop_
_entity.id
_entity.type
_entity.pdbx_description
1 polymer ?
#
loop_
_entity_poly.entity_id
_entity_poly.type
_entity_poly.pdbx_seq_one_letter_code
_entity_poly.pdbx_strand_id
1 'polypeptide(L)'
;MSQDSVLIIWNQKQMFDRVVKLLENAKTEVLGFFNAYVFTITTDNEVFQIPKRAARKRGVKFRYITEITNDNISYCKRQLGLVDELRHLDRIRGNFIMNDSEFIASHDISPRNPITQGFYSSMGKMLKQERYVFQTLWDNAIPAEERIDQLEMGRRHDSLDSMRIMSDQAVVKEQKKTIIDRFYVCEACRSVFIYADDAEDHKTATSHKKIAEFPFFESNAT
;
A
#
# COMPACT_ATOMS: atom_id res chain seq x y z
N MET A 1 13.17 -23.72 8.71
CA MET A 1 12.32 -22.53 8.91
C MET A 1 13.15 -21.32 8.50
N SER A 2 12.81 -20.60 7.44
CA SER A 2 13.52 -19.34 7.15
C SER A 2 13.09 -18.33 8.21
N GLN A 3 14.06 -17.67 8.83
CA GLN A 3 13.83 -16.66 9.84
C GLN A 3 13.13 -15.45 9.20
N ASP A 4 12.04 -14.98 9.81
CA ASP A 4 11.37 -13.73 9.41
C ASP A 4 12.40 -12.58 9.45
N SER A 5 12.39 -11.73 8.43
CA SER A 5 13.36 -10.64 8.32
C SER A 5 12.69 -9.34 7.88
N VAL A 6 13.20 -8.25 8.43
CA VAL A 6 12.82 -6.88 8.10
C VAL A 6 14.11 -6.11 7.86
N LEU A 7 14.24 -5.46 6.70
CA LEU A 7 15.48 -4.83 6.27
C LEU A 7 15.18 -3.49 5.60
N ILE A 8 16.04 -2.51 5.87
CA ILE A 8 16.11 -1.27 5.07
C ILE A 8 16.98 -1.55 3.85
N ILE A 9 16.50 -1.12 2.69
CA ILE A 9 17.23 -1.13 1.42
C ILE A 9 17.84 0.26 1.24
N TRP A 10 19.15 0.33 1.00
CA TRP A 10 19.92 1.58 1.08
C TRP A 10 20.36 2.15 -0.27
N ASN A 11 20.19 1.39 -1.35
CA ASN A 11 20.56 1.84 -2.69
C ASN A 11 19.80 1.11 -3.79
N GLN A 12 19.90 1.67 -5.00
CA GLN A 12 19.25 1.15 -6.21
C GLN A 12 19.64 -0.30 -6.53
N LYS A 13 20.93 -0.67 -6.39
CA LYS A 13 21.37 -2.04 -6.69
C LYS A 13 20.70 -3.05 -5.77
N GLN A 14 20.68 -2.77 -4.47
CA GLN A 14 20.01 -3.63 -3.49
C GLN A 14 18.50 -3.72 -3.75
N MET A 15 17.85 -2.62 -4.14
CA MET A 15 16.45 -2.62 -4.53
C MET A 15 16.23 -3.54 -5.73
N PHE A 16 17.04 -3.41 -6.78
CA PHE A 16 16.90 -4.18 -8.01
C PHE A 16 17.13 -5.68 -7.75
N ASP A 17 18.22 -6.03 -7.05
CA ASP A 17 18.53 -7.41 -6.68
C ASP A 17 17.37 -8.04 -5.88
N ARG A 18 16.72 -7.28 -4.99
CA ARG A 18 15.59 -7.75 -4.18
C ARG A 18 14.32 -7.94 -5.00
N VAL A 19 13.98 -6.99 -5.88
CA VAL A 19 12.83 -7.12 -6.78
C VAL A 19 12.99 -8.32 -7.71
N VAL A 20 14.20 -8.55 -8.25
CA VAL A 20 14.50 -9.73 -9.08
C VAL A 20 14.28 -11.01 -8.28
N LYS A 21 14.84 -11.12 -7.08
CA LYS A 21 14.63 -12.29 -6.20
C LYS A 21 13.16 -12.52 -5.88
N LEU A 22 12.40 -11.46 -5.61
CA LEU A 22 10.96 -11.55 -5.35
C LEU A 22 10.22 -12.17 -6.54
N LEU A 23 10.55 -11.76 -7.77
CA LEU A 23 9.96 -12.33 -9.00
C LEU A 23 10.40 -13.79 -9.23
N GLU A 24 11.64 -14.13 -8.91
CA GLU A 24 12.16 -15.50 -9.00
C GLU A 24 11.51 -16.44 -7.99
N ASN A 25 11.26 -15.97 -6.77
CA ASN A 25 10.68 -16.74 -5.67
C ASN A 25 9.15 -16.86 -5.73
N ALA A 26 8.49 -16.01 -6.50
CA ALA A 26 7.03 -16.01 -6.60
C ALA A 26 6.49 -17.36 -7.08
N LYS A 27 5.44 -17.85 -6.40
CA LYS A 27 4.82 -19.15 -6.65
C LYS A 27 3.41 -19.04 -7.19
N THR A 28 2.60 -18.14 -6.64
CA THR A 28 1.18 -18.03 -7.03
C THR A 28 0.85 -16.69 -7.67
N GLU A 29 1.21 -15.59 -7.00
CA GLU A 29 0.86 -14.24 -7.44
C GLU A 29 1.98 -13.24 -7.12
N VAL A 30 2.03 -12.19 -7.93
CA VAL A 30 2.77 -10.96 -7.66
C VAL A 30 1.79 -9.80 -7.73
N LEU A 31 1.72 -9.06 -6.63
CA LEU A 31 0.88 -7.89 -6.48
C LEU A 31 1.77 -6.65 -6.55
N GLY A 32 1.38 -5.68 -7.36
CA GLY A 32 2.17 -4.46 -7.58
C GLY A 32 1.32 -3.22 -7.48
N PHE A 33 1.80 -2.24 -6.73
CA PHE A 33 1.22 -0.91 -6.60
C PHE A 33 2.32 0.08 -6.94
N PHE A 34 2.17 0.82 -8.05
CA PHE A 34 3.23 1.67 -8.57
C PHE A 34 2.69 3.04 -8.92
N ASN A 35 3.42 4.08 -8.54
CA ASN A 35 3.20 5.39 -9.14
C ASN A 35 3.50 5.33 -10.66
N ALA A 36 2.97 6.30 -11.41
CA ALA A 36 3.06 6.32 -12.87
C ALA A 36 4.52 6.29 -13.37
N TYR A 37 5.45 6.91 -12.63
CA TYR A 37 6.85 6.99 -13.01
C TYR A 37 7.57 5.65 -12.86
N VAL A 38 7.43 4.98 -11.72
CA VAL A 38 8.02 3.65 -11.46
C VAL A 38 7.49 2.63 -12.46
N PHE A 39 6.18 2.66 -12.71
CA PHE A 39 5.56 1.80 -13.71
C PHE A 39 6.17 2.01 -15.11
N THR A 40 6.39 3.26 -15.51
CA THR A 40 7.02 3.62 -16.78
C THR A 40 8.45 3.08 -16.90
N ILE A 41 9.32 3.36 -15.91
CA ILE A 41 10.74 2.97 -16.00
C ILE A 41 10.99 1.46 -15.86
N THR A 42 10.04 0.72 -15.27
CA THR A 42 10.15 -0.73 -15.09
C THR A 42 9.57 -1.51 -16.27
N THR A 43 8.71 -0.88 -17.09
CA THR A 43 7.92 -1.60 -18.10
C THR A 43 8.77 -2.21 -19.22
N ASP A 44 9.78 -1.50 -19.70
CA ASP A 44 10.64 -1.99 -20.79
C ASP A 44 12.03 -2.41 -20.30
N ASN A 45 12.25 -2.44 -18.99
CA ASN A 45 13.55 -2.78 -18.42
C ASN A 45 13.70 -4.30 -18.29
N GLU A 46 14.56 -4.90 -19.12
CA GLU A 46 14.79 -6.36 -19.15
C GLU A 46 15.30 -6.94 -17.83
N VAL A 47 15.89 -6.14 -16.93
CA VAL A 47 16.23 -6.57 -15.55
C VAL A 47 14.99 -7.09 -14.83
N PHE A 48 13.82 -6.49 -15.06
CA PHE A 48 12.56 -6.93 -14.46
C PHE A 48 11.72 -7.79 -15.41
N GLN A 49 11.81 -7.57 -16.73
CA GLN A 49 10.99 -8.32 -17.68
C GLN A 49 11.44 -9.79 -17.83
N ILE A 50 12.74 -10.09 -17.78
CA ILE A 50 13.25 -11.46 -17.84
C ILE A 50 12.70 -12.32 -16.68
N PRO A 51 12.91 -11.96 -15.39
CA PRO A 51 12.39 -12.75 -14.28
C PRO A 51 10.86 -12.76 -14.24
N LYS A 52 10.18 -11.67 -14.63
CA LYS A 52 8.72 -11.64 -14.76
C LYS A 52 8.21 -12.67 -15.78
N ARG A 53 8.78 -12.70 -17.00
CA ARG A 53 8.40 -13.69 -18.02
C ARG A 53 8.69 -15.11 -17.54
N ALA A 54 9.80 -15.34 -16.83
CA ALA A 54 10.11 -16.63 -16.23
C ALA A 54 9.06 -17.04 -15.18
N ALA A 55 8.64 -16.12 -14.32
CA ALA A 55 7.57 -16.34 -13.34
C ALA A 55 6.23 -16.70 -13.99
N ARG A 56 5.84 -15.97 -15.05
CA ARG A 56 4.63 -16.29 -15.82
C ARG A 56 4.68 -17.69 -16.44
N LYS A 57 5.83 -18.12 -16.95
CA LYS A 57 6.02 -19.50 -17.46
C LYS A 57 5.82 -20.55 -16.37
N ARG A 58 6.02 -20.21 -15.09
CA ARG A 58 5.72 -21.07 -13.93
C ARG A 58 4.24 -21.01 -13.49
N GLY A 59 3.41 -20.18 -14.14
CA GLY A 59 2.01 -20.00 -13.80
C GLY A 59 1.73 -18.92 -12.75
N VAL A 60 2.72 -18.07 -12.43
CA VAL A 60 2.55 -16.95 -11.49
C VAL A 60 1.67 -15.87 -12.13
N LYS A 61 0.64 -15.44 -11.40
CA LYS A 61 -0.28 -14.36 -11.81
C LYS A 61 0.25 -12.98 -11.40
N PHE A 62 -0.03 -11.96 -12.19
CA PHE A 62 0.39 -10.59 -11.94
C PHE A 62 -0.82 -9.65 -11.90
N ARG A 63 -1.01 -8.95 -10.78
CA ARG A 63 -2.07 -7.94 -10.60
C ARG A 63 -1.48 -6.61 -10.21
N TYR A 64 -1.57 -5.61 -11.08
CA TYR A 64 -0.94 -4.31 -10.90
C TYR A 64 -1.95 -3.16 -10.82
N ILE A 65 -1.68 -2.19 -9.95
CA ILE A 65 -2.40 -0.92 -9.86
C ILE A 65 -1.43 0.21 -10.19
N THR A 66 -1.83 1.12 -11.08
CA THR A 66 -1.08 2.35 -11.35
C THR A 66 -2.00 3.53 -11.67
N GLU A 67 -1.50 4.75 -11.57
CA GLU A 67 -2.20 5.92 -12.10
C GLU A 67 -1.95 5.98 -13.61
N ILE A 68 -3.02 5.98 -14.40
CA ILE A 68 -2.95 6.01 -15.86
C ILE A 68 -3.26 7.44 -16.29
N THR A 69 -2.33 8.03 -17.01
CA THR A 69 -2.40 9.39 -17.52
C THR A 69 -2.07 9.37 -19.01
N ASN A 70 -2.32 10.48 -19.72
CA ASN A 70 -1.98 10.59 -21.14
C ASN A 70 -0.51 10.29 -21.44
N ASP A 71 0.38 10.55 -20.48
CA ASP A 71 1.82 10.38 -20.64
C ASP A 71 2.27 8.91 -20.60
N ASN A 72 1.48 8.02 -19.99
CA ASN A 72 1.90 6.63 -19.75
C ASN A 72 1.01 5.57 -20.42
N ILE A 73 0.02 5.95 -21.24
CA ILE A 73 -0.89 5.01 -21.93
C ILE A 73 -0.12 3.93 -22.70
N SER A 74 0.94 4.32 -23.43
CA SER A 74 1.70 3.36 -24.23
C SER A 74 2.36 2.27 -23.39
N TYR A 75 2.85 2.61 -22.19
CA TYR A 75 3.44 1.66 -21.25
C TYR A 75 2.37 0.75 -20.65
N CYS A 76 1.20 1.31 -20.30
CA CYS A 76 0.05 0.55 -19.81
C CYS A 76 -0.42 -0.49 -20.84
N LYS A 77 -0.57 -0.09 -22.11
CA LYS A 77 -0.94 -1.00 -23.22
C LYS A 77 0.06 -2.15 -23.39
N ARG A 78 1.36 -1.91 -23.24
CA ARG A 78 2.37 -2.98 -23.28
C ARG A 78 2.26 -3.92 -22.07
N GLN A 79 1.96 -3.40 -20.89
CA GLN A 79 1.81 -4.20 -19.68
C GLN A 79 0.57 -5.08 -19.70
N LEU A 80 -0.53 -4.68 -20.36
CA LEU A 80 -1.71 -5.53 -20.52
C LEU A 80 -1.41 -6.90 -21.17
N GLY A 81 -0.37 -7.00 -22.01
CA GLY A 81 0.09 -8.29 -22.56
C GLY A 81 1.00 -9.11 -21.63
N LEU A 82 1.40 -8.54 -20.50
CA LEU A 82 2.41 -9.08 -19.59
C LEU A 82 1.89 -9.27 -18.15
N VAL A 83 0.75 -8.72 -17.80
CA VAL A 83 0.08 -8.96 -16.51
C VAL A 83 -1.25 -9.65 -16.73
N ASP A 84 -1.79 -10.26 -15.68
CA ASP A 84 -3.12 -10.89 -15.72
C ASP A 84 -4.21 -9.83 -15.56
N GLU A 85 -3.97 -8.78 -14.78
CA GLU A 85 -4.88 -7.65 -14.66
C GLU A 85 -4.12 -6.36 -14.30
N LEU A 86 -4.44 -5.26 -14.97
CA LEU A 86 -3.96 -3.92 -14.68
C LEU A 86 -5.16 -3.04 -14.33
N ARG A 87 -5.07 -2.31 -13.22
CA ARG A 87 -6.11 -1.36 -12.80
C ARG A 87 -5.58 0.04 -12.63
N HIS A 88 -6.46 1.00 -12.88
CA HIS A 88 -6.25 2.41 -12.63
C HIS A 88 -6.78 2.82 -11.26
N LEU A 89 -5.96 3.58 -10.52
CA LEU A 89 -6.41 4.36 -9.37
C LEU A 89 -5.80 5.76 -9.43
N ASP A 90 -6.62 6.78 -9.15
CA ASP A 90 -6.18 8.18 -9.15
C ASP A 90 -5.19 8.46 -7.99
N ARG A 91 -4.25 9.39 -8.21
CA ARG A 91 -3.38 10.00 -7.18
C ARG A 91 -2.51 9.02 -6.38
N ILE A 92 -1.97 8.00 -7.03
CA ILE A 92 -1.02 7.07 -6.39
C ILE A 92 0.31 7.78 -6.09
N ARG A 93 0.73 7.75 -4.82
CA ARG A 93 2.00 8.36 -4.34
C ARG A 93 2.95 7.41 -3.60
N GLY A 94 2.78 6.11 -3.79
CA GLY A 94 3.62 5.09 -3.15
C GLY A 94 3.95 3.96 -4.10
N ASN A 95 4.89 3.10 -3.67
CA ASN A 95 5.35 1.98 -4.47
C ASN A 95 5.52 0.75 -3.57
N PHE A 96 4.84 -0.36 -3.90
CA PHE A 96 5.19 -1.65 -3.33
C PHE A 96 4.98 -2.79 -4.32
N ILE A 97 5.71 -3.87 -4.11
CA ILE A 97 5.56 -5.13 -4.82
C ILE A 97 5.67 -6.27 -3.81
N MET A 98 4.81 -7.28 -3.94
CA MET A 98 4.81 -8.42 -3.05
C MET A 98 4.46 -9.73 -3.75
N ASN A 99 4.92 -10.83 -3.20
CA ASN A 99 4.54 -12.18 -3.59
C ASN A 99 3.95 -12.94 -2.39
N ASP A 100 3.96 -14.28 -2.46
CA ASP A 100 3.52 -15.17 -1.38
C ASP A 100 4.24 -14.96 -0.04
N SER A 101 5.51 -14.58 -0.06
CA SER A 101 6.44 -14.64 1.08
C SER A 101 7.30 -13.38 1.29
N GLU A 102 7.25 -12.41 0.39
CA GLU A 102 8.12 -11.24 0.38
C GLU A 102 7.32 -9.99 0.01
N PHE A 103 7.64 -8.88 0.67
CA PHE A 103 7.08 -7.55 0.41
C PHE A 103 8.22 -6.55 0.34
N ILE A 104 8.17 -5.68 -0.66
CA ILE A 104 9.11 -4.58 -0.86
C ILE A 104 8.32 -3.31 -1.07
N ALA A 105 8.64 -2.26 -0.32
CA ALA A 105 8.06 -0.93 -0.50
C ALA A 105 9.14 0.14 -0.66
N SER A 106 8.79 1.23 -1.32
CA SER A 106 9.59 2.45 -1.39
C SER A 106 8.65 3.66 -1.34
N HIS A 107 9.22 4.79 -0.93
CA HIS A 107 8.54 6.07 -0.93
C HIS A 107 8.24 6.55 -2.37
N ASP A 108 7.72 7.77 -2.51
CA ASP A 108 7.46 8.37 -3.81
C ASP A 108 8.77 8.50 -4.61
N ILE A 109 8.83 7.82 -5.76
CA ILE A 109 9.98 7.79 -6.67
C ILE A 109 9.64 8.65 -7.88
N SER A 110 10.52 9.60 -8.21
CA SER A 110 10.33 10.52 -9.33
C SER A 110 11.67 10.87 -9.97
N PRO A 111 11.71 11.57 -11.11
CA PRO A 111 12.98 12.06 -11.68
C PRO A 111 13.82 12.90 -10.70
N ARG A 112 13.17 13.59 -9.76
CA ARG A 112 13.81 14.42 -8.72
C ARG A 112 14.17 13.62 -7.46
N ASN A 113 13.58 12.44 -7.28
CA ASN A 113 13.82 11.55 -6.14
C ASN A 113 14.02 10.12 -6.66
N PRO A 114 15.22 9.81 -7.23
CA PRO A 114 15.48 8.49 -7.79
C PRO A 114 15.47 7.43 -6.68
N ILE A 115 15.36 6.16 -7.10
CA ILE A 115 15.28 5.00 -6.21
C ILE A 115 16.56 4.92 -5.36
N THR A 116 16.49 5.41 -4.13
CA THR A 116 17.63 5.38 -3.21
C THR A 116 17.35 4.51 -1.99
N GLN A 117 16.11 4.42 -1.51
CA GLN A 117 15.80 3.68 -0.29
C GLN A 117 14.46 2.94 -0.35
N GLY A 118 14.34 1.90 0.45
CA GLY A 118 13.11 1.12 0.58
C GLY A 118 13.10 0.22 1.80
N PHE A 119 12.05 -0.56 1.91
CA PHE A 119 11.80 -1.48 3.01
C PHE A 119 11.49 -2.85 2.44
N TYR A 120 12.06 -3.89 3.03
CA TYR A 120 11.78 -5.29 2.73
C TYR A 120 11.25 -6.00 3.97
N SER A 121 10.28 -6.89 3.78
CA SER A 121 9.81 -7.80 4.82
C SER A 121 9.44 -9.18 4.28
N SER A 122 9.78 -10.22 5.02
CA SER A 122 9.24 -11.57 4.87
C SER A 122 8.34 -11.99 6.04
N MET A 123 8.02 -11.06 6.94
CA MET A 123 7.26 -11.34 8.16
C MET A 123 5.80 -11.60 7.82
N GLY A 124 5.29 -12.77 8.19
CA GLY A 124 3.93 -13.21 7.79
C GLY A 124 2.82 -12.24 8.17
N LYS A 125 2.91 -11.57 9.33
CA LYS A 125 1.95 -10.54 9.76
C LYS A 125 1.96 -9.31 8.85
N MET A 126 3.15 -8.87 8.41
CA MET A 126 3.29 -7.75 7.48
C MET A 126 2.71 -8.12 6.11
N LEU A 127 3.05 -9.30 5.57
CA LEU A 127 2.50 -9.76 4.30
C LEU A 127 0.97 -9.85 4.32
N LYS A 128 0.38 -10.30 5.44
CA LYS A 128 -1.07 -10.36 5.60
C LYS A 128 -1.68 -8.95 5.58
N GLN A 129 -1.10 -8.02 6.34
CA GLN A 129 -1.56 -6.63 6.41
C GLN A 129 -1.48 -5.94 5.04
N GLU A 130 -0.33 -6.00 4.38
CA GLU A 130 -0.10 -5.33 3.08
C GLU A 130 -0.96 -5.94 1.97
N ARG A 131 -1.26 -7.24 2.03
CA ARG A 131 -2.23 -7.86 1.10
C ARG A 131 -3.66 -7.32 1.31
N TYR A 132 -4.09 -7.04 2.54
CA TYR A 132 -5.39 -6.42 2.79
C TYR A 132 -5.44 -4.97 2.27
N VAL A 133 -4.35 -4.21 2.45
CA VAL A 133 -4.21 -2.87 1.88
C VAL A 133 -4.31 -2.94 0.36
N PHE A 134 -3.56 -3.85 -0.27
CA PHE A 134 -3.64 -4.07 -1.72
C PHE A 134 -5.07 -4.38 -2.16
N GLN A 135 -5.76 -5.32 -1.51
CA GLN A 135 -7.12 -5.71 -1.90
C GLN A 135 -8.11 -4.55 -1.77
N THR A 136 -7.97 -3.72 -0.73
CA THR A 136 -8.79 -2.51 -0.57
C THR A 136 -8.57 -1.53 -1.72
N LEU A 137 -7.32 -1.29 -2.11
CA LEU A 137 -6.99 -0.43 -3.25
C LEU A 137 -7.51 -1.06 -4.57
N TRP A 138 -7.37 -2.38 -4.71
CA TRP A 138 -7.81 -3.14 -5.87
C TRP A 138 -9.32 -3.02 -6.11
N ASP A 139 -10.11 -3.17 -5.04
CA ASP A 139 -11.58 -3.12 -5.10
C ASP A 139 -12.12 -1.72 -5.41
N ASN A 140 -11.31 -0.67 -5.17
CA ASN A 140 -11.65 0.72 -5.49
C ASN A 140 -11.02 1.21 -6.81
N ALA A 141 -10.25 0.37 -7.49
CA ALA A 141 -9.61 0.68 -8.76
C ALA A 141 -10.45 0.18 -9.95
N ILE A 142 -10.40 0.90 -11.07
CA ILE A 142 -11.12 0.52 -12.31
C ILE A 142 -10.20 -0.23 -13.28
N PRO A 143 -10.71 -1.06 -14.21
CA PRO A 143 -9.90 -1.70 -15.24
C PRO A 143 -9.09 -0.68 -16.06
N ALA A 144 -7.86 -1.02 -16.41
CA ALA A 144 -6.98 -0.12 -17.16
C ALA A 144 -7.53 0.21 -18.55
N GLU A 145 -8.14 -0.76 -19.23
CA GLU A 145 -8.79 -0.62 -20.52
C GLU A 145 -9.86 0.47 -20.48
N GLU A 146 -10.70 0.47 -19.44
CA GLU A 146 -11.74 1.48 -19.24
C GLU A 146 -11.11 2.89 -19.11
N ARG A 147 -10.06 3.02 -18.29
CA ARG A 147 -9.40 4.31 -18.11
C ARG A 147 -8.71 4.79 -19.40
N ILE A 148 -8.06 3.88 -20.12
CA ILE A 148 -7.39 4.18 -21.38
C ILE A 148 -8.40 4.69 -22.41
N ASP A 149 -9.54 4.01 -22.56
CA ASP A 149 -10.61 4.41 -23.48
C ASP A 149 -11.15 5.81 -23.14
N GLN A 150 -11.36 6.11 -21.86
CA GLN A 150 -11.78 7.45 -21.42
C GLN A 150 -10.78 8.53 -21.83
N LEU A 151 -9.48 8.29 -21.64
CA LEU A 151 -8.41 9.24 -21.98
C LEU A 151 -8.31 9.44 -23.51
N GLU A 152 -8.35 8.36 -24.29
CA GLU A 152 -8.27 8.41 -25.76
C GLU A 152 -9.50 9.10 -26.38
N MET A 153 -10.67 8.99 -25.75
CA MET A 153 -11.88 9.70 -26.17
C MET A 153 -11.98 11.14 -25.64
N GLY A 154 -10.99 11.62 -24.87
CA GLY A 154 -10.99 12.95 -24.28
C GLY A 154 -12.09 13.17 -23.21
N ARG A 155 -12.62 12.10 -22.63
CA ARG A 155 -13.66 12.18 -21.58
C ARG A 155 -12.99 12.48 -20.23
N ARG A 156 -13.55 13.43 -19.48
CA ARG A 156 -13.10 13.69 -18.10
C ARG A 156 -13.52 12.53 -17.21
N HIS A 157 -12.62 12.12 -16.33
CA HIS A 157 -12.93 11.21 -15.23
C HIS A 157 -13.67 12.02 -14.17
N ASP A 158 -14.95 11.73 -13.97
CA ASP A 158 -15.68 12.21 -12.80
C ASP A 158 -15.18 11.40 -11.61
N SER A 159 -14.08 11.85 -10.99
CA SER A 159 -13.58 11.19 -9.79
C SER A 159 -14.67 11.22 -8.71
N LEU A 160 -14.84 10.09 -8.02
CA LEU A 160 -15.78 9.92 -6.90
C LEU A 160 -15.57 10.94 -5.75
N ASP A 161 -14.48 11.71 -5.78
CA ASP A 161 -14.19 12.83 -4.88
C ASP A 161 -15.23 13.95 -4.95
N SER A 162 -15.89 14.13 -6.11
CA SER A 162 -16.93 15.16 -6.26
C SER A 162 -18.19 14.89 -5.41
N MET A 163 -18.32 13.69 -4.84
CA MET A 163 -19.42 13.32 -3.93
C MET A 163 -19.05 13.32 -2.43
N ARG A 164 -17.76 13.42 -2.06
CA ARG A 164 -17.30 13.32 -0.65
C ARG A 164 -16.91 14.64 0.02
N ILE A 165 -16.81 15.74 -0.72
CA ILE A 165 -16.39 17.05 -0.16
C ILE A 165 -17.52 17.75 0.64
N MET A 166 -18.76 17.25 0.63
CA MET A 166 -19.88 17.92 1.29
C MET A 166 -20.18 17.50 2.74
N SER A 167 -19.48 16.53 3.34
CA SER A 167 -19.83 16.04 4.69
C SER A 167 -18.87 16.38 5.83
N ASP A 168 -17.65 16.86 5.57
CA ASP A 168 -16.64 17.05 6.64
C ASP A 168 -16.32 18.52 6.95
N GLN A 169 -17.34 19.38 7.04
CA GLN A 169 -17.24 20.62 7.82
C GLN A 169 -17.81 20.40 9.24
N ALA A 170 -17.24 19.44 9.97
CA ALA A 170 -17.49 19.29 11.39
C ALA A 170 -16.49 20.16 12.18
N VAL A 171 -16.97 21.35 12.57
CA VAL A 171 -16.61 22.14 13.76
C VAL A 171 -15.21 21.87 14.36
N VAL A 172 -14.24 22.73 14.03
CA VAL A 172 -12.99 22.83 14.79
C VAL A 172 -13.30 23.45 16.15
N LYS A 173 -13.44 22.62 17.20
CA LYS A 173 -13.41 23.09 18.59
C LYS A 173 -11.95 23.27 19.02
N GLU A 174 -11.66 24.42 19.61
CA GLU A 174 -10.36 24.78 20.16
C GLU A 174 -9.97 23.80 21.29
N GLN A 175 -9.08 22.85 20.98
CA GLN A 175 -8.60 21.85 21.93
C GLN A 175 -7.56 22.48 22.88
N LYS A 176 -7.90 22.56 24.17
CA LYS A 176 -6.90 22.71 25.23
C LYS A 176 -5.88 21.58 25.09
N LYS A 177 -4.60 21.94 24.90
CA LYS A 177 -3.47 21.00 24.83
C LYS A 177 -3.26 20.33 26.19
N THR A 178 -4.01 19.28 26.47
CA THR A 178 -3.67 18.31 27.51
C THR A 178 -2.59 17.38 26.94
N ILE A 179 -1.50 17.16 27.68
CA ILE A 179 -0.49 16.17 27.30
C ILE A 179 -1.16 14.79 27.40
N ILE A 180 -1.28 14.11 26.27
CA ILE A 180 -1.78 12.74 26.20
C ILE A 180 -0.59 11.81 26.45
N ASP A 181 -0.60 11.09 27.58
CA ASP A 181 0.51 10.22 28.01
C ASP A 181 0.19 8.72 27.93
N ARG A 182 -1.07 8.35 27.61
CA ARG A 182 -1.51 6.96 27.47
C ARG A 182 -2.75 6.81 26.59
N PHE A 183 -3.08 5.57 26.24
CA PHE A 183 -4.33 5.18 25.60
C PHE A 183 -4.90 3.89 26.21
N TYR A 184 -6.19 3.69 26.04
CA TYR A 184 -6.97 2.61 26.62
C TYR A 184 -7.55 1.74 25.51
N VAL A 185 -7.48 0.41 25.64
CA VAL A 185 -7.98 -0.53 24.62
C VAL A 185 -8.97 -1.49 25.23
N CYS A 186 -10.16 -1.59 24.64
CA CYS A 186 -11.11 -2.63 25.00
C CYS A 186 -10.59 -4.00 24.57
N GLU A 187 -10.50 -4.94 25.51
CA GLU A 187 -10.01 -6.29 25.18
C GLU A 187 -11.01 -7.10 24.35
N ALA A 188 -12.31 -6.78 24.46
CA ALA A 188 -13.36 -7.50 23.75
C ALA A 188 -13.51 -7.04 22.30
N CYS A 189 -13.56 -5.73 22.03
CA CYS A 189 -13.83 -5.18 20.70
C CYS A 189 -12.67 -4.39 20.08
N ARG A 190 -11.55 -4.23 20.80
CA ARG A 190 -10.34 -3.52 20.35
C ARG A 190 -10.52 -2.03 20.06
N SER A 191 -11.63 -1.42 20.50
CA SER A 191 -11.80 0.03 20.49
C SER A 191 -10.71 0.71 21.33
N VAL A 192 -10.16 1.81 20.80
CA VAL A 192 -9.08 2.58 21.42
C VAL A 192 -9.60 3.94 21.86
N PHE A 193 -9.27 4.33 23.08
CA PHE A 193 -9.66 5.61 23.68
C PHE A 193 -8.42 6.36 24.15
N ILE A 194 -8.42 7.67 23.97
CA ILE A 194 -7.33 8.53 24.43
C ILE A 194 -7.60 9.08 25.83
N TYR A 195 -8.88 9.25 26.19
CA TYR A 195 -9.30 9.69 27.51
C TYR A 195 -9.88 8.52 28.31
N ALA A 196 -9.60 8.50 29.61
CA ALA A 196 -10.09 7.46 30.51
C ALA A 196 -11.63 7.46 30.57
N ASP A 197 -12.22 8.65 30.59
CA ASP A 197 -13.68 8.84 30.68
C ASP A 197 -14.39 8.20 29.47
N ASP A 198 -13.87 8.38 28.26
CA ASP A 198 -14.42 7.74 27.05
C ASP A 198 -14.36 6.21 27.13
N ALA A 199 -13.31 5.66 27.75
CA ALA A 199 -13.16 4.22 27.95
C ALA A 199 -14.14 3.68 29.02
N GLU A 200 -14.42 4.47 30.06
CA GLU A 200 -15.44 4.15 31.06
C GLU A 200 -16.86 4.26 30.50
N ASP A 201 -17.14 5.30 29.70
CA ASP A 201 -18.39 5.45 28.95
C ASP A 201 -18.62 4.25 28.02
N HIS A 202 -17.57 3.73 27.39
CA HIS A 202 -17.66 2.50 26.64
C HIS A 202 -18.01 1.28 27.52
N LYS A 203 -17.46 1.17 28.74
CA LYS A 203 -17.80 0.07 29.68
C LYS A 203 -19.23 0.16 30.20
N THR A 204 -19.81 1.36 30.32
CA THR A 204 -21.18 1.57 30.78
C THR A 204 -22.18 1.36 29.65
N ALA A 205 -21.86 1.83 28.44
CA ALA A 205 -22.68 1.67 27.24
C ALA A 205 -22.68 0.24 26.67
N THR A 206 -21.73 -0.62 27.08
CA THR A 206 -21.59 -1.98 26.55
C THR A 206 -21.43 -3.03 27.67
N SER A 207 -21.48 -4.31 27.30
CA SER A 207 -21.12 -5.42 28.21
C SER A 207 -19.60 -5.62 28.36
N HIS A 208 -18.76 -4.81 27.71
CA HIS A 208 -17.32 -4.98 27.71
C HIS A 208 -16.69 -4.33 28.95
N LYS A 209 -16.25 -5.15 29.91
CA LYS A 209 -15.72 -4.63 31.19
C LYS A 209 -14.19 -4.50 31.24
N LYS A 210 -13.47 -5.20 30.37
CA LYS A 210 -12.00 -5.22 30.37
C LYS A 210 -11.44 -4.16 29.42
N ILE A 211 -10.76 -3.18 29.99
CA ILE A 211 -9.99 -2.17 29.29
C ILE A 211 -8.54 -2.30 29.76
N ALA A 212 -7.61 -2.46 28.82
CA ALA A 212 -6.18 -2.44 29.07
C ALA A 212 -5.62 -1.04 28.82
N GLU A 213 -4.68 -0.60 29.65
CA GLU A 213 -4.09 0.73 29.61
C GLU A 213 -2.64 0.65 29.10
N PHE A 214 -2.28 1.56 28.19
CA PHE A 214 -0.98 1.58 27.51
C PHE A 214 -0.37 2.98 27.56
N PRO A 215 0.71 3.19 28.35
CA PRO A 215 1.43 4.46 28.33
C PRO A 215 2.16 4.67 27.00
N PHE A 216 2.23 5.91 26.52
CA PHE A 216 3.00 6.28 25.32
C PHE A 216 4.51 6.33 25.57
N PHE A 217 4.94 6.54 26.81
CA PHE A 217 6.34 6.56 27.22
C PHE A 217 6.53 5.62 28.41
N GLU A 218 7.54 4.74 28.37
CA GLU A 218 7.93 3.96 29.55
C GLU A 218 8.44 4.93 30.62
N SER A 219 7.93 4.80 31.85
CA SER A 219 8.41 5.59 32.98
C SER A 219 9.89 5.31 33.19
N ASN A 220 10.75 6.27 32.89
CA ASN A 220 12.12 6.26 33.39
C ASN A 220 12.03 6.31 34.91
N ALA A 221 12.17 5.15 35.54
CA ALA A 221 12.31 5.02 36.98
C ALA A 221 13.59 5.76 37.39
N THR A 222 13.45 6.82 38.18
CA THR A 222 14.51 7.37 39.04
C THR A 222 14.37 6.79 40.43
#